data_AF-A0A1Y4R076-F1
#
_entry.id   AF-A0A1Y4R076-F1
#
_cell.length_a   1.000
_cell.length_b   1.000
_cell.length_c   1.000
_cell.angle_alpha   90.00
_cell.angle_beta   90.00
_cell.angle_gamma   90.00
#
_symmetry.space_group_name_H-M   'P 1'
#
loop_
_entity.id
_entity.type
_entity.pdbx_description
1 polymer ?
#
loop_
_entity_poly.entity_id
_entity_poly.type
_entity_poly.pdbx_seq_one_letter_code
_entity_poly.pdbx_strand_id
1 'polypeptide(L)'
;MNSQLLKKLSDADSIASCEDEVREILYQELKEVCDDISCDALGSLIFHKRGTDENALKIMICAHMDEVGFIVRHISDIGFLYVMAVGGVLDKSKEMQIVRVTTEDGQKIEGLLNVTKDDEGHIKEMYIDIGCDTREEVEALGIEVGNMVCFASQMRSLSSQHVYMGKAMDDRSGCYVVAETLKHLSHDTKNDLYFVATSSEEVGLRGAQTATYQIDPDVVFAVDVANNPELVKNYTNHRLIGKGPMLVHYDKTMAPNRQLIRYVKAVANKHQIPYQNDMLSGGGTDAGQAHLQKGGRLAMVLGIPLRYCHGAYSMVHADDLDHLVELLVHLLQSDAKEYRNMTDYLGGK
;
A
#
# COMPACT_ATOMS: atom_id res chain seq x y z
N MET A 1 14.76 -10.18 5.03
CA MET A 1 13.40 -9.78 5.46
C MET A 1 13.17 -9.81 6.98
N ASN A 2 12.69 -8.71 7.58
CA ASN A 2 12.19 -8.61 8.95
C ASN A 2 10.70 -9.03 9.04
N SER A 3 10.44 -10.32 9.25
CA SER A 3 9.07 -10.86 9.26
C SER A 3 8.20 -10.36 10.41
N GLN A 4 8.78 -9.86 11.50
CA GLN A 4 8.02 -9.33 12.62
C GLN A 4 7.36 -7.99 12.25
N LEU A 5 8.06 -7.12 11.53
CA LEU A 5 7.49 -5.86 11.04
C LEU A 5 6.33 -6.12 10.07
N LEU A 6 6.55 -6.98 9.07
CA LEU A 6 5.49 -7.33 8.12
C LEU A 6 4.27 -7.94 8.82
N LYS A 7 4.48 -8.75 9.87
CA LYS A 7 3.40 -9.28 10.69
C LYS A 7 2.60 -8.18 11.38
N LYS A 8 3.27 -7.25 12.06
CA LYS A 8 2.61 -6.13 12.74
C LYS A 8 1.76 -5.32 11.75
N LEU A 9 2.31 -5.01 10.58
CA LEU A 9 1.61 -4.23 9.55
C LEU A 9 0.41 -4.97 8.95
N SER A 10 0.57 -6.25 8.59
CA SER A 10 -0.52 -7.07 8.02
C SER A 10 -1.64 -7.32 9.03
N ASP A 11 -1.29 -7.55 10.31
CA ASP A 11 -2.27 -7.84 11.36
C ASP A 11 -2.98 -6.59 11.89
N ALA A 12 -2.46 -5.37 11.63
CA ALA A 12 -3.09 -4.10 12.01
C ALA A 12 -4.35 -3.81 11.19
N ASP A 13 -5.34 -3.17 11.79
CA ASP A 13 -6.55 -2.71 11.10
C ASP A 13 -6.43 -1.25 10.71
N SER A 14 -6.68 -0.97 9.43
CA SER A 14 -6.54 0.38 8.90
C SER A 14 -7.28 0.47 7.56
N ILE A 15 -8.53 0.92 7.59
CA ILE A 15 -9.25 1.34 6.37
C ILE A 15 -9.03 2.84 6.15
N ALA A 16 -9.41 3.35 4.97
CA ALA A 16 -9.33 4.77 4.66
C ALA A 16 -9.92 5.66 5.78
N SER A 17 -9.14 6.66 6.22
CA SER A 17 -9.42 7.57 7.35
C SER A 17 -9.35 6.97 8.76
N CYS A 18 -9.09 5.67 8.91
CA CYS A 18 -8.90 4.98 10.19
C CYS A 18 -7.52 4.31 10.26
N GLU A 19 -6.46 5.00 9.85
CA GLU A 19 -5.12 4.39 9.66
C GLU A 19 -4.19 4.41 10.88
N ASP A 20 -4.70 4.72 12.08
CA ASP A 20 -3.86 4.99 13.26
C ASP A 20 -2.99 3.81 13.71
N GLU A 21 -3.48 2.56 13.62
CA GLU A 21 -2.68 1.40 14.01
C GLU A 21 -1.42 1.24 13.14
N VAL A 22 -1.58 1.37 11.82
CA VAL A 22 -0.47 1.28 10.87
C VAL A 22 0.46 2.47 11.01
N ARG A 23 -0.11 3.68 11.16
CA ARG A 23 0.63 4.92 11.38
C ARG A 23 1.52 4.82 12.62
N GLU A 24 0.98 4.34 13.74
CA GLU A 24 1.72 4.18 14.99
C GLU A 24 2.83 3.13 14.86
N ILE A 25 2.57 2.00 14.20
CA ILE A 25 3.60 0.98 13.93
C ILE A 25 4.76 1.60 13.15
N LEU A 26 4.47 2.31 12.05
CA LEU A 26 5.51 2.94 11.23
C LEU A 26 6.25 4.04 11.99
N TYR A 27 5.53 4.87 12.75
CA TYR A 27 6.13 5.90 13.58
C TYR A 27 7.14 5.32 14.57
N GLN A 28 6.76 4.30 15.35
CA GLN A 28 7.66 3.69 16.33
C GLN A 28 8.86 3.01 15.69
N GLU A 29 8.68 2.42 14.50
CA GLU A 29 9.74 1.70 13.79
C GLU A 29 10.76 2.64 13.13
N LEU A 30 10.38 3.89 12.81
CA LEU A 30 11.18 4.78 11.97
C LEU A 30 11.60 6.10 12.63
N LYS A 31 11.01 6.48 13.78
CA LYS A 31 11.28 7.78 14.40
C LYS A 31 12.74 8.05 14.77
N GLU A 32 13.51 7.00 15.05
CA GLU A 32 14.93 7.11 15.44
C GLU A 32 15.91 7.06 14.25
N VAL A 33 15.41 6.85 13.03
CA VAL A 33 16.25 6.69 11.81
C VAL A 33 16.01 7.78 10.75
N CYS A 34 15.17 8.76 11.05
CA CYS A 34 14.89 9.93 10.22
C CYS A 34 15.24 11.24 10.95
N ASP A 35 15.28 12.35 10.22
CA ASP A 35 15.66 13.67 10.76
C ASP A 35 14.46 14.54 11.14
N ASP A 36 13.31 14.33 10.50
CA ASP A 36 12.06 15.04 10.74
C ASP A 36 10.86 14.15 10.42
N ILE A 37 9.76 14.36 11.15
CA ILE A 37 8.51 13.61 10.99
C ILE A 37 7.38 14.61 10.97
N SER A 38 6.53 14.52 9.95
CA SER A 38 5.33 15.34 9.83
C SER A 38 4.16 14.53 9.29
N CYS A 39 2.97 15.10 9.35
CA CYS A 39 1.80 14.56 8.68
C CYS A 39 1.20 15.60 7.73
N ASP A 40 0.47 15.13 6.71
CA ASP A 40 -0.49 15.99 6.02
C ASP A 40 -1.82 16.06 6.79
N ALA A 41 -2.78 16.83 6.27
CA ALA A 41 -4.08 17.02 6.92
C ALA A 41 -5.02 15.81 6.83
N LEU A 42 -4.73 14.83 5.97
CA LEU A 42 -5.47 13.55 5.90
C LEU A 42 -4.88 12.51 6.85
N GLY A 43 -3.66 12.72 7.32
CA GLY A 43 -2.96 11.81 8.21
C GLY A 43 -1.93 10.93 7.51
N SER A 44 -1.53 11.23 6.27
CA SER A 44 -0.35 10.61 5.66
C SER A 44 0.87 10.93 6.51
N LEU A 45 1.69 9.92 6.84
CA LEU A 45 2.87 10.07 7.67
C LEU A 45 4.12 10.24 6.80
N ILE A 46 4.89 11.29 7.06
CA ILE A 46 6.03 11.71 6.24
C ILE A 46 7.29 11.69 7.10
N PHE A 47 8.24 10.81 6.76
CA PHE A 47 9.58 10.78 7.34
C PHE A 47 10.56 11.45 6.38
N HIS A 48 11.25 12.50 6.83
CA HIS A 48 12.25 13.20 6.03
C HIS A 48 13.65 12.82 6.51
N LYS A 49 14.48 12.39 5.55
CA LYS A 49 15.92 12.23 5.72
C LYS A 49 16.63 13.32 4.91
N ARG A 50 17.40 14.17 5.59
CA ARG A 50 17.97 15.39 5.02
C ARG A 50 19.14 15.06 4.10
N GLY A 51 19.13 15.68 2.93
CA GLY A 51 20.26 15.66 2.01
C GLY A 51 21.45 16.47 2.51
N THR A 52 22.66 16.05 2.16
CA THR A 52 23.89 16.81 2.43
C THR A 52 24.21 17.85 1.36
N ASP A 53 23.65 17.73 0.15
CA ASP A 53 23.99 18.59 -0.98
C ASP A 53 23.12 19.86 -0.98
N GLU A 54 23.72 21.02 -1.25
CA GLU A 54 22.99 22.32 -1.32
C GLU A 54 21.91 22.34 -2.43
N ASN A 55 22.10 21.52 -3.47
CA ASN A 55 21.15 21.33 -4.57
C ASN A 55 20.57 19.92 -4.55
N ALA A 56 20.28 19.38 -3.36
CA ALA A 56 19.69 18.07 -3.16
C ALA A 56 18.43 17.90 -4.02
N LEU A 57 18.30 16.74 -4.66
CA LEU A 57 17.05 16.34 -5.30
C LEU A 57 16.06 15.94 -4.21
N LYS A 58 14.79 16.33 -4.34
CA LYS A 58 13.74 15.82 -3.47
C LYS A 58 13.15 14.55 -4.07
N ILE A 59 13.37 13.42 -3.41
CA ILE A 59 12.82 12.12 -3.84
C ILE A 59 11.80 11.67 -2.82
N MET A 60 10.57 11.43 -3.29
CA MET A 60 9.50 10.85 -2.48
C MET A 60 9.36 9.37 -2.83
N ILE A 61 9.25 8.54 -1.80
CA ILE A 61 8.87 7.14 -1.91
C ILE A 61 7.62 6.97 -1.09
N CYS A 62 6.58 6.40 -1.68
CA CYS A 62 5.31 6.25 -1.00
C CYS A 62 4.74 4.85 -1.14
N ALA A 63 3.99 4.45 -0.12
CA ALA A 63 3.14 3.26 -0.03
C ALA A 63 1.92 3.64 0.79
N HIS A 64 0.79 2.95 0.63
CA HIS A 64 -0.45 3.34 1.31
C HIS A 64 -0.73 2.53 2.58
N MET A 65 -1.27 3.21 3.59
CA MET A 65 -1.54 2.61 4.91
C MET A 65 -2.88 1.89 4.96
N ASP A 66 -3.86 2.35 4.19
CA ASP A 66 -5.19 1.77 4.22
C ASP A 66 -5.22 0.36 3.59
N GLU A 67 -6.28 -0.38 3.88
CA GLU A 67 -6.62 -1.64 3.25
C GLU A 67 -8.09 -1.59 2.85
N VAL A 68 -8.48 -2.39 1.85
CA VAL A 68 -9.89 -2.63 1.60
C VAL A 68 -10.54 -3.30 2.81
N GLY A 69 -11.76 -2.86 3.13
CA GLY A 69 -12.50 -3.37 4.27
C GLY A 69 -13.95 -2.97 4.20
N PHE A 70 -14.56 -2.76 5.36
CA PHE A 70 -15.96 -2.36 5.46
C PHE A 70 -16.15 -1.34 6.58
N ILE A 71 -17.29 -0.67 6.54
CA ILE A 71 -17.72 0.27 7.58
C ILE A 71 -19.14 -0.06 8.01
N VAL A 72 -19.39 -0.01 9.33
CA VAL A 72 -20.74 -0.24 9.88
C VAL A 72 -21.66 0.87 9.37
N ARG A 73 -22.69 0.48 8.63
CA ARG A 73 -23.69 1.40 8.05
C ARG A 73 -24.95 1.46 8.90
N HIS A 74 -25.37 0.34 9.46
CA HIS A 74 -26.62 0.24 10.22
C HIS A 74 -26.58 -0.95 11.19
N ILE A 75 -27.14 -0.74 12.38
CA ILE A 75 -27.36 -1.80 13.38
C ILE A 75 -28.86 -2.10 13.37
N SER A 76 -29.21 -3.33 13.03
CA SER A 76 -30.61 -3.77 12.95
C SER A 76 -31.20 -4.07 14.33
N ASP A 77 -32.54 -4.05 14.43
CA ASP A 77 -33.26 -4.37 15.67
C ASP A 77 -33.06 -5.84 16.11
N ILE A 78 -32.60 -6.70 15.21
CA ILE A 78 -32.34 -8.13 15.43
C ILE A 78 -30.85 -8.45 15.65
N GLY A 79 -30.01 -7.45 15.96
CA GLY A 79 -28.61 -7.67 16.36
C GLY A 79 -27.59 -7.85 15.24
N PHE A 80 -27.99 -7.71 13.97
CA PHE A 80 -27.07 -7.77 12.82
C PHE A 80 -26.52 -6.39 12.43
N LEU A 81 -25.26 -6.38 11.98
CA LEU A 81 -24.60 -5.19 11.45
C LEU A 81 -24.66 -5.20 9.93
N TYR A 82 -25.30 -4.22 9.31
CA TYR A 82 -25.20 -3.99 7.87
C TYR A 82 -24.00 -3.11 7.57
N VAL A 83 -23.21 -3.48 6.56
CA VAL A 83 -21.95 -2.81 6.24
C VAL A 83 -21.88 -2.33 4.80
N MET A 84 -21.00 -1.36 4.55
CA MET A 84 -20.59 -0.95 3.20
C MET A 84 -19.12 -1.27 2.99
N ALA A 85 -18.76 -1.69 1.77
CA ALA A 85 -17.36 -1.85 1.42
C ALA A 85 -16.66 -0.48 1.34
N VAL A 86 -15.44 -0.43 1.86
CA VAL A 86 -14.50 0.68 1.72
C VAL A 86 -13.34 0.16 0.87
N GLY A 87 -13.13 0.77 -0.30
CA GLY A 87 -12.24 0.24 -1.32
C GLY A 87 -12.83 -0.90 -2.17
N GLY A 88 -11.98 -1.49 -3.01
CA GLY A 88 -12.34 -2.45 -4.05
C GLY A 88 -12.50 -3.91 -3.61
N VAL A 89 -13.17 -4.22 -2.50
CA VAL A 89 -13.27 -5.61 -1.99
C VAL A 89 -13.88 -6.56 -3.04
N LEU A 90 -13.20 -7.68 -3.31
CA LEU A 90 -13.67 -8.69 -4.26
C LEU A 90 -14.94 -9.39 -3.76
N ASP A 91 -15.91 -9.61 -4.66
CA ASP A 91 -17.18 -10.26 -4.31
C ASP A 91 -17.01 -11.66 -3.71
N LYS A 92 -16.06 -12.43 -4.23
CA LYS A 92 -15.72 -13.76 -3.70
C LYS A 92 -15.18 -13.75 -2.27
N SER A 93 -14.80 -12.57 -1.76
CA SER A 93 -14.27 -12.36 -0.41
C SER A 93 -15.29 -11.70 0.53
N LYS A 94 -16.56 -11.60 0.14
CA LYS A 94 -17.64 -11.03 0.97
C LYS A 94 -18.51 -12.07 1.66
N GLU A 95 -18.33 -13.36 1.35
CA GLU A 95 -19.17 -14.45 1.82
C GLU A 95 -18.40 -15.40 2.75
N MET A 96 -18.99 -15.74 3.89
CA MET A 96 -18.46 -16.67 4.90
C MET A 96 -17.04 -16.31 5.37
N GLN A 97 -16.78 -15.03 5.64
CA GLN A 97 -15.49 -14.56 6.13
C GLN A 97 -15.55 -14.13 7.58
N ILE A 98 -14.55 -14.52 8.38
CA ILE A 98 -14.37 -13.95 9.71
C ILE A 98 -13.82 -12.54 9.55
N VAL A 99 -14.54 -11.57 10.10
CA VAL A 99 -14.18 -10.16 10.15
C VAL A 99 -14.17 -9.70 11.60
N ARG A 100 -13.61 -8.52 11.85
CA ARG A 100 -13.66 -7.89 13.16
C ARG A 100 -13.99 -6.42 13.05
N VAL A 101 -14.92 -5.97 13.89
CA VAL A 101 -15.28 -4.58 14.07
C VAL A 101 -14.34 -3.97 15.10
N THR A 102 -13.80 -2.80 14.83
CA THR A 102 -13.00 -2.02 15.81
C THR A 102 -13.84 -0.86 16.31
N THR A 103 -14.16 -0.85 17.60
CA THR A 103 -14.92 0.21 18.27
C THR A 103 -14.05 1.47 18.50
N GLU A 104 -14.67 2.58 18.88
CA GLU A 104 -13.97 3.85 19.15
C GLU A 104 -12.95 3.73 20.29
N ASP A 105 -13.21 2.87 21.30
CA ASP A 105 -12.28 2.59 22.39
C ASP A 105 -11.24 1.50 22.05
N GLY A 106 -11.22 1.00 20.81
CA GLY A 106 -10.23 0.06 20.29
C GLY A 106 -10.51 -1.41 20.60
N GLN A 107 -11.71 -1.76 21.08
CA GLN A 107 -12.11 -3.17 21.22
C GLN A 107 -12.31 -3.80 19.83
N LYS A 108 -11.83 -5.03 19.67
CA LYS A 108 -11.96 -5.80 18.43
C LYS A 108 -12.93 -6.95 18.63
N ILE A 109 -14.07 -6.89 17.96
CA ILE A 109 -15.16 -7.84 18.11
C ILE A 109 -15.30 -8.64 16.82
N GLU A 110 -15.06 -9.95 16.89
CA GLU A 110 -15.17 -10.83 15.73
C GLU A 110 -16.62 -11.15 15.38
N GLY A 111 -16.89 -11.31 14.09
CA GLY A 111 -18.16 -11.75 13.55
C GLY A 111 -18.00 -12.42 12.20
N LEU A 112 -19.10 -12.99 11.71
CA LEU A 112 -19.15 -13.64 10.40
C LEU A 112 -19.79 -12.70 9.38
N LEU A 113 -18.99 -12.25 8.41
CA LEU A 113 -19.47 -11.52 7.24
C LEU A 113 -20.16 -12.47 6.27
N ASN A 114 -21.35 -12.08 5.83
CA ASN A 114 -22.12 -12.78 4.82
C ASN A 114 -22.89 -11.79 3.93
N VAL A 115 -23.52 -12.32 2.87
CA VAL A 115 -24.25 -11.55 1.87
C VAL A 115 -25.64 -12.11 1.61
N THR A 116 -26.57 -11.22 1.25
CA THR A 116 -27.77 -11.61 0.52
C THR A 116 -27.56 -11.36 -0.98
N LYS A 117 -28.18 -12.19 -1.82
CA LYS A 117 -28.10 -12.07 -3.28
C LYS A 117 -29.48 -11.81 -3.86
N ASP A 118 -29.54 -11.07 -4.96
CA ASP A 118 -30.75 -10.95 -5.77
C ASP A 118 -30.98 -12.20 -6.64
N ASP A 119 -32.06 -12.20 -7.42
CA ASP A 119 -32.44 -13.31 -8.30
C ASP A 119 -31.41 -13.55 -9.43
N GLU A 120 -30.57 -12.56 -9.74
CA GLU A 120 -29.49 -12.65 -10.74
C GLU A 120 -28.16 -13.12 -10.13
N GLY A 121 -28.10 -13.27 -8.80
CA GLY A 121 -26.93 -13.69 -8.05
C GLY A 121 -25.98 -12.55 -7.67
N HIS A 122 -26.37 -11.29 -7.91
CA HIS A 122 -25.59 -10.13 -7.48
C HIS A 122 -25.75 -9.88 -5.98
N ILE A 123 -24.69 -9.41 -5.33
CA ILE A 123 -24.73 -9.06 -3.91
C ILE A 123 -25.67 -7.87 -3.71
N LYS A 124 -26.72 -8.09 -2.92
CA LYS A 124 -27.72 -7.07 -2.57
C LYS A 124 -27.34 -6.35 -1.27
N GLU A 125 -27.04 -7.11 -0.22
CA GLU A 125 -26.66 -6.58 1.09
C GLU A 125 -25.48 -7.37 1.66
N MET A 126 -24.63 -6.67 2.43
CA MET A 126 -23.58 -7.27 3.25
C MET A 126 -23.95 -7.07 4.71
N TYR A 127 -23.84 -8.13 5.50
CA TYR A 127 -24.13 -8.09 6.92
C TYR A 127 -23.13 -8.91 7.72
N ILE A 128 -22.96 -8.57 9.01
CA ILE A 128 -22.12 -9.27 9.95
C ILE A 128 -22.98 -9.76 11.10
N ASP A 129 -22.85 -11.05 11.37
CA ASP A 129 -23.39 -11.69 12.57
C ASP A 129 -22.30 -11.74 13.64
N ILE A 130 -22.54 -11.08 14.78
CA ILE A 130 -21.65 -11.10 15.95
C ILE A 130 -22.22 -11.95 17.11
N GLY A 131 -23.33 -12.67 16.87
CA GLY A 131 -23.99 -13.50 17.86
C GLY A 131 -24.90 -12.75 18.84
N CYS A 132 -25.31 -11.52 18.51
CA CYS A 132 -26.29 -10.74 19.27
C CYS A 132 -27.70 -10.91 18.68
N ASP A 133 -28.73 -10.81 19.52
CA ASP A 133 -30.13 -10.97 19.15
C ASP A 133 -30.88 -9.63 19.06
N THR A 134 -30.30 -8.53 19.57
CA THR A 134 -30.93 -7.20 19.61
C THR A 134 -29.96 -6.05 19.31
N ARG A 135 -30.48 -4.88 18.90
CA ARG A 135 -29.67 -3.67 18.73
C ARG A 135 -28.98 -3.29 20.05
N GLU A 136 -29.69 -3.37 21.15
CA GLU A 136 -29.21 -2.93 22.46
C GLU A 136 -28.00 -3.77 22.92
N GLU A 137 -27.96 -5.06 22.61
CA GLU A 137 -26.79 -5.92 22.87
C GLU A 137 -25.58 -5.49 22.05
N VAL A 138 -25.77 -5.17 20.76
CA VAL A 138 -24.71 -4.67 19.89
C VAL A 138 -24.15 -3.35 20.40
N GLU A 139 -25.03 -2.40 20.73
CA GLU A 139 -24.64 -1.08 21.26
C GLU A 139 -23.94 -1.20 22.62
N ALA A 140 -24.34 -2.17 23.45
CA ALA A 140 -23.68 -2.45 24.73
C ALA A 140 -22.24 -2.97 24.57
N LEU A 141 -21.88 -3.51 23.40
CA LEU A 141 -20.50 -3.85 23.05
C LEU A 141 -19.68 -2.64 22.55
N GLY A 142 -20.29 -1.44 22.48
CA GLY A 142 -19.65 -0.22 22.02
C GLY A 142 -19.57 -0.10 20.49
N ILE A 143 -20.31 -0.93 19.75
CA ILE A 143 -20.35 -0.86 18.29
C ILE A 143 -21.31 0.25 17.85
N GLU A 144 -20.82 1.12 16.97
CA GLU A 144 -21.55 2.25 16.42
C GLU A 144 -21.49 2.28 14.88
N VAL A 145 -22.44 3.01 14.27
CA VAL A 145 -22.37 3.34 12.83
C VAL A 145 -21.12 4.17 12.58
N GLY A 146 -20.31 3.75 11.60
CA GLY A 146 -19.03 4.37 11.28
C GLY A 146 -17.81 3.59 11.78
N ASN A 147 -17.96 2.61 12.67
CA ASN A 147 -16.84 1.77 13.07
C ASN A 147 -16.26 0.99 11.88
N MET A 148 -14.93 0.90 11.83
CA MET A 148 -14.24 0.14 10.80
C MET A 148 -14.41 -1.36 11.01
N VAL A 149 -14.38 -2.09 9.90
CA VAL A 149 -14.39 -3.54 9.89
C VAL A 149 -13.33 -4.05 8.92
N CYS A 150 -12.45 -4.91 9.40
CA CYS A 150 -11.41 -5.55 8.62
C CYS A 150 -11.58 -7.07 8.63
N PHE A 151 -10.96 -7.77 7.67
CA PHE A 151 -10.83 -9.22 7.76
C PHE A 151 -10.05 -9.60 9.02
N ALA A 152 -10.47 -10.64 9.75
CA ALA A 152 -9.79 -11.09 10.97
C ALA A 152 -8.57 -12.00 10.68
N SER A 153 -7.99 -11.87 9.49
CA SER A 153 -6.94 -12.76 9.00
C SER A 153 -5.57 -12.37 9.57
N GLN A 154 -4.85 -13.37 10.08
CA GLN A 154 -3.50 -13.18 10.64
C GLN A 154 -2.42 -13.65 9.67
N MET A 155 -1.31 -12.90 9.64
CA MET A 155 -0.14 -13.25 8.86
C MET A 155 0.56 -14.50 9.41
N ARG A 156 0.88 -15.42 8.50
CA ARG A 156 1.64 -16.64 8.75
C ARG A 156 2.58 -16.95 7.58
N SER A 157 3.70 -17.61 7.87
CA SER A 157 4.54 -18.19 6.83
C SER A 157 3.92 -19.48 6.29
N LEU A 158 4.13 -19.74 5.00
CA LEU A 158 3.74 -20.99 4.35
C LEU A 158 4.91 -21.99 4.31
N SER A 159 4.64 -23.19 3.82
CA SER A 159 5.59 -24.32 3.81
C SER A 159 6.92 -24.04 3.11
N SER A 160 6.97 -23.09 2.17
CA SER A 160 8.20 -22.70 1.49
C SER A 160 9.10 -21.77 2.30
N GLN A 161 8.71 -21.32 3.51
CA GLN A 161 9.39 -20.34 4.39
C GLN A 161 9.63 -18.93 3.78
N HIS A 162 9.64 -18.81 2.46
CA HIS A 162 9.80 -17.55 1.72
C HIS A 162 8.47 -16.88 1.34
N VAL A 163 7.33 -17.56 1.55
CA VAL A 163 6.02 -17.00 1.21
C VAL A 163 5.23 -16.73 2.49
N TYR A 164 4.73 -15.50 2.60
CA TYR A 164 3.92 -15.03 3.71
C TYR A 164 2.50 -14.80 3.23
N MET A 165 1.53 -15.25 4.02
CA MET A 165 0.10 -15.12 3.74
C MET A 165 -0.58 -14.38 4.88
N GLY A 166 -1.30 -13.30 4.57
CA GLY A 166 -2.03 -12.47 5.52
C GLY A 166 -2.98 -11.52 4.79
N LYS A 167 -3.74 -10.70 5.52
CA LYS A 167 -4.54 -9.62 4.91
C LYS A 167 -3.66 -8.42 4.55
N ALA A 168 -4.23 -7.52 3.75
CA ALA A 168 -3.64 -6.21 3.49
C ALA A 168 -2.19 -6.25 2.98
N MET A 169 -1.75 -7.29 2.25
CA MET A 169 -0.44 -7.20 1.59
C MET A 169 -0.41 -6.02 0.61
N ASP A 170 -1.58 -5.68 0.07
CA ASP A 170 -1.96 -4.37 -0.47
C ASP A 170 -2.38 -3.42 0.68
N ASP A 171 -1.60 -2.38 1.02
CA ASP A 171 -0.20 -2.17 0.65
C ASP A 171 0.73 -2.18 1.87
N ARG A 172 0.45 -3.06 2.83
CA ARG A 172 1.36 -3.28 3.97
C ARG A 172 2.71 -3.83 3.54
N SER A 173 2.77 -4.49 2.38
CA SER A 173 4.03 -4.92 1.79
C SER A 173 4.85 -3.74 1.23
N GLY A 174 4.20 -2.74 0.63
CA GLY A 174 4.84 -1.48 0.27
C GLY A 174 5.26 -0.65 1.49
N CYS A 175 4.41 -0.53 2.51
CA CYS A 175 4.76 0.12 3.78
C CYS A 175 6.00 -0.53 4.42
N TYR A 176 6.08 -1.86 4.39
CA TYR A 176 7.27 -2.60 4.82
C TYR A 176 8.50 -2.24 3.99
N VAL A 177 8.39 -2.20 2.66
CA VAL A 177 9.49 -1.83 1.76
C VAL A 177 9.97 -0.40 2.01
N VAL A 178 9.05 0.57 2.17
CA VAL A 178 9.37 1.96 2.51
C VAL A 178 10.14 2.03 3.83
N ALA A 179 9.65 1.35 4.87
CA ALA A 179 10.29 1.32 6.17
C ALA A 179 11.68 0.69 6.15
N GLU A 180 11.82 -0.48 5.53
CA GLU A 180 13.11 -1.17 5.45
C GLU A 180 14.10 -0.45 4.54
N THR A 181 13.64 0.23 3.48
CA THR A 181 14.52 1.06 2.65
C THR A 181 15.14 2.18 3.49
N LEU A 182 14.35 2.89 4.29
CA LEU A 182 14.88 3.94 5.18
C LEU A 182 15.89 3.37 6.18
N LYS A 183 15.61 2.19 6.76
CA LYS A 183 16.52 1.52 7.71
C LYS A 183 17.84 1.04 7.07
N HIS A 184 17.85 0.70 5.79
CA HIS A 184 19.03 0.23 5.06
C HIS A 184 19.86 1.36 4.42
N LEU A 185 19.36 2.59 4.41
CA LEU A 185 20.12 3.73 3.91
C LEU A 185 21.30 4.09 4.83
N SER A 186 22.37 4.59 4.21
CA SER A 186 23.46 5.24 4.94
C SER A 186 22.93 6.45 5.72
N HIS A 187 23.61 6.81 6.81
CA HIS A 187 23.32 8.04 7.54
C HIS A 187 23.43 9.27 6.62
N ASP A 188 24.47 9.32 5.80
CA ASP A 188 24.69 10.41 4.84
C ASP A 188 24.03 10.07 3.50
N THR A 189 23.07 10.88 3.07
CA THR A 189 22.46 10.83 1.73
C THR A 189 22.61 12.19 1.05
N LYS A 190 22.93 12.20 -0.24
CA LYS A 190 23.08 13.46 -1.00
C LYS A 190 21.75 14.18 -1.22
N ASN A 191 20.70 13.40 -1.44
CA ASN A 191 19.36 13.86 -1.79
C ASN A 191 18.49 14.02 -0.54
N ASP A 192 17.47 14.87 -0.63
CA ASP A 192 16.40 14.97 0.35
C ASP A 192 15.40 13.84 0.09
N LEU A 193 15.28 12.92 1.03
CA LEU A 193 14.47 11.72 0.88
C LEU A 193 13.24 11.80 1.77
N TYR A 194 12.08 11.59 1.19
CA TYR A 194 10.79 11.58 1.87
C TYR A 194 10.19 10.19 1.77
N PHE A 195 10.08 9.51 2.90
CA PHE A 195 9.43 8.21 3.01
C PHE A 195 8.03 8.45 3.53
N VAL A 196 7.03 8.09 2.74
CA VAL A 196 5.65 8.49 2.98
C VAL A 196 4.77 7.25 3.09
N ALA A 197 3.98 7.19 4.15
CA ALA A 197 2.88 6.27 4.30
C ALA A 197 1.59 7.06 4.04
N THR A 198 1.00 6.92 2.86
CA THR A 198 -0.14 7.72 2.40
C THR A 198 -1.44 7.23 3.03
N SER A 199 -2.39 8.16 3.22
CA SER A 199 -3.75 7.86 3.66
C SER A 199 -4.71 7.68 2.49
N SER A 200 -5.69 6.79 2.63
CA SER A 200 -6.88 6.71 1.78
C SER A 200 -6.61 6.55 0.27
N GLU A 201 -5.72 5.64 -0.12
CA GLU A 201 -5.48 5.26 -1.51
C GLU A 201 -6.68 4.51 -2.11
N GLU A 202 -7.22 3.53 -1.38
CA GLU A 202 -8.21 2.57 -1.89
C GLU A 202 -9.55 3.23 -2.24
N VAL A 203 -9.75 4.45 -1.76
CA VAL A 203 -10.94 5.29 -1.99
C VAL A 203 -10.68 6.48 -2.91
N GLY A 204 -9.54 6.48 -3.62
CA GLY A 204 -9.24 7.40 -4.72
C GLY A 204 -7.90 8.14 -4.63
N LEU A 205 -6.82 7.47 -4.20
CA LEU A 205 -5.44 7.98 -4.27
C LEU A 205 -5.23 9.29 -3.48
N ARG A 206 -5.97 9.48 -2.38
CA ARG A 206 -6.19 10.81 -1.79
C ARG A 206 -4.94 11.34 -1.09
N GLY A 207 -4.28 10.52 -0.28
CA GLY A 207 -3.09 10.88 0.48
C GLY A 207 -1.90 11.18 -0.41
N ALA A 208 -1.74 10.48 -1.54
CA ALA A 208 -0.68 10.82 -2.50
C ALA A 208 -0.85 12.23 -3.05
N GLN A 209 -2.07 12.69 -3.32
CA GLN A 209 -2.30 14.05 -3.79
C GLN A 209 -1.81 15.08 -2.75
N THR A 210 -2.24 14.95 -1.50
CA THR A 210 -1.93 15.92 -0.43
C THR A 210 -0.47 15.86 -0.01
N ALA A 211 0.08 14.68 0.21
CA ALA A 211 1.48 14.50 0.61
C ALA A 211 2.44 15.00 -0.48
N THR A 212 2.19 14.65 -1.76
CA THR A 212 3.00 15.15 -2.88
C THR A 212 2.92 16.67 -2.99
N TYR A 213 1.74 17.26 -2.82
CA TYR A 213 1.58 18.72 -2.87
C TYR A 213 2.35 19.43 -1.74
N GLN A 214 2.36 18.86 -0.54
CA GLN A 214 3.06 19.39 0.63
C GLN A 214 4.59 19.29 0.49
N ILE A 215 5.09 18.14 0.04
CA ILE A 215 6.54 17.87 -0.09
C ILE A 215 7.13 18.61 -1.29
N ASP A 216 6.37 18.69 -2.38
CA ASP A 216 6.80 19.21 -3.68
C ASP A 216 8.03 18.46 -4.24
N PRO A 217 7.98 17.13 -4.38
CA PRO A 217 9.15 16.34 -4.77
C PRO A 217 9.51 16.52 -6.25
N ASP A 218 10.76 16.27 -6.62
CA ASP A 218 11.19 16.23 -8.01
C ASP A 218 10.87 14.89 -8.67
N VAL A 219 10.99 13.80 -7.90
CA VAL A 219 10.77 12.41 -8.33
C VAL A 219 9.95 11.66 -7.30
N VAL A 220 9.01 10.83 -7.75
CA VAL A 220 8.16 9.98 -6.91
C VAL A 220 8.29 8.52 -7.33
N PHE A 221 8.61 7.65 -6.38
CA PHE A 221 8.50 6.20 -6.55
C PHE A 221 7.33 5.70 -5.69
N ALA A 222 6.21 5.37 -6.32
CA ALA A 222 5.12 4.69 -5.62
C ALA A 222 5.45 3.19 -5.57
N VAL A 223 5.51 2.64 -4.37
CA VAL A 223 5.53 1.21 -4.13
C VAL A 223 4.09 0.78 -3.99
N ASP A 224 3.70 -0.27 -4.70
CA ASP A 224 2.33 -0.77 -4.75
C ASP A 224 2.34 -2.24 -5.14
N VAL A 225 1.18 -2.88 -5.25
CA VAL A 225 1.04 -4.30 -5.56
C VAL A 225 0.19 -4.54 -6.80
N ALA A 226 0.34 -5.73 -7.39
CA ALA A 226 -0.62 -6.22 -8.36
C ALA A 226 -0.63 -7.75 -8.38
N ASN A 227 -1.80 -8.33 -8.63
CA ASN A 227 -1.94 -9.77 -8.84
C ASN A 227 -2.36 -10.09 -10.28
N ASN A 228 -2.18 -11.36 -10.66
CA ASN A 228 -2.76 -11.96 -11.86
C ASN A 228 -3.48 -13.25 -11.46
N PRO A 229 -4.43 -13.80 -12.24
CA PRO A 229 -5.08 -15.06 -11.90
C PRO A 229 -4.06 -16.16 -11.59
N GLU A 230 -4.24 -16.81 -10.45
CA GLU A 230 -3.16 -17.51 -9.74
C GLU A 230 -2.67 -18.78 -10.49
N LEU A 231 -3.55 -19.33 -11.32
CA LEU A 231 -3.28 -20.53 -12.13
C LEU A 231 -2.64 -20.21 -13.49
N VAL A 232 -2.49 -18.94 -13.87
CA VAL A 232 -1.87 -18.53 -15.13
C VAL A 232 -0.38 -18.33 -14.94
N LYS A 233 0.44 -19.25 -15.48
CA LYS A 233 1.92 -19.20 -15.39
C LYS A 233 2.60 -19.22 -16.76
N ASN A 234 2.00 -18.57 -17.75
CA ASN A 234 2.52 -18.48 -19.11
C ASN A 234 3.02 -17.05 -19.40
N TYR A 235 3.34 -16.77 -20.67
CA TYR A 235 3.90 -15.49 -21.10
C TYR A 235 2.98 -14.27 -20.87
N THR A 236 1.70 -14.46 -20.55
CA THR A 236 0.78 -13.36 -20.24
C THR A 236 0.77 -12.97 -18.76
N ASN A 237 1.57 -13.64 -17.92
CA ASN A 237 1.73 -13.29 -16.50
C ASN A 237 3.13 -12.72 -16.22
N HIS A 238 3.18 -11.43 -15.92
CA HIS A 238 4.40 -10.73 -15.52
C HIS A 238 4.41 -10.38 -14.01
N ARG A 239 3.58 -11.07 -13.22
CA ARG A 239 3.36 -10.85 -11.78
C ARG A 239 3.65 -12.12 -10.99
N LEU A 240 4.73 -12.81 -11.33
CA LEU A 240 5.09 -14.06 -10.67
C LEU A 240 5.84 -13.75 -9.38
N ILE A 241 5.30 -14.19 -8.24
CA ILE A 241 6.00 -14.07 -6.96
C ILE A 241 7.32 -14.87 -6.97
N GLY A 242 8.37 -14.34 -6.34
CA GLY A 242 9.73 -14.87 -6.31
C GLY A 242 10.51 -14.67 -7.60
N LYS A 243 10.09 -13.74 -8.46
CA LYS A 243 10.76 -13.39 -9.74
C LYS A 243 11.23 -11.94 -9.81
N GLY A 244 11.23 -11.25 -8.67
CA GLY A 244 11.65 -9.87 -8.53
C GLY A 244 10.49 -8.88 -8.65
N PRO A 245 10.70 -7.62 -8.19
CA PRO A 245 9.71 -6.56 -8.28
C PRO A 245 9.28 -6.28 -9.73
N MET A 246 8.11 -5.66 -9.86
CA MET A 246 7.55 -5.21 -11.12
C MET A 246 8.00 -3.78 -11.41
N LEU A 247 8.51 -3.55 -12.62
CA LEU A 247 8.67 -2.22 -13.18
C LEU A 247 7.44 -1.96 -14.04
N VAL A 248 6.56 -1.08 -13.57
CA VAL A 248 5.28 -0.80 -14.23
C VAL A 248 5.52 0.20 -15.36
N HIS A 249 5.24 -0.23 -16.59
CA HIS A 249 5.38 0.61 -17.78
C HIS A 249 4.13 1.40 -18.10
N TYR A 250 3.00 1.02 -17.51
CA TYR A 250 1.69 1.63 -17.73
C TYR A 250 0.70 1.15 -16.68
N ASP A 251 -0.12 2.07 -16.17
CA ASP A 251 -1.41 1.79 -15.53
C ASP A 251 -2.45 2.80 -16.05
N LYS A 252 -3.72 2.70 -15.63
CA LYS A 252 -4.79 3.58 -16.13
C LYS A 252 -4.57 5.05 -15.76
N THR A 253 -3.81 5.32 -14.71
CA THR A 253 -3.59 6.65 -14.13
C THR A 253 -2.27 7.26 -14.55
N MET A 254 -1.28 6.47 -15.00
CA MET A 254 0.03 6.99 -15.37
C MET A 254 0.71 6.19 -16.50
N ALA A 255 1.30 6.93 -17.43
CA ALA A 255 2.36 6.47 -18.32
C ALA A 255 3.68 7.10 -17.85
N PRO A 256 4.61 6.36 -17.21
CA PRO A 256 5.83 6.92 -16.64
C PRO A 256 6.74 7.54 -17.70
N ASN A 257 7.59 8.47 -17.29
CA ASN A 257 8.63 9.03 -18.16
C ASN A 257 9.55 7.89 -18.67
N ARG A 258 9.72 7.82 -19.99
CA ARG A 258 10.50 6.74 -20.63
C ARG A 258 11.98 6.72 -20.23
N GLN A 259 12.58 7.88 -19.95
CA GLN A 259 13.97 7.94 -19.48
C GLN A 259 14.07 7.46 -18.03
N LEU A 260 13.07 7.74 -17.19
CA LEU A 260 13.02 7.21 -15.83
C LEU A 260 12.94 5.67 -15.82
N ILE A 261 12.08 5.08 -16.65
CA ILE A 261 12.01 3.61 -16.81
C ILE A 261 13.38 3.04 -17.23
N ARG A 262 14.03 3.66 -18.22
CA ARG A 262 15.36 3.21 -18.69
C ARG A 262 16.40 3.29 -17.60
N TYR A 263 16.37 4.37 -16.82
CA TYR A 263 17.27 4.60 -15.71
C TYR A 263 17.11 3.54 -14.63
N VAL A 264 15.88 3.29 -14.17
CA VAL A 264 15.59 2.24 -13.17
C VAL A 264 16.04 0.87 -13.65
N LYS A 265 15.79 0.52 -14.92
CA LYS A 265 16.29 -0.73 -15.52
C LYS A 265 17.81 -0.79 -15.55
N ALA A 266 18.49 0.32 -15.86
CA ALA A 266 19.95 0.37 -15.87
C ALA A 266 20.53 0.15 -14.47
N VAL A 267 19.93 0.74 -13.44
CA VAL A 267 20.32 0.52 -12.04
C VAL A 267 20.09 -0.93 -11.64
N ALA A 268 18.90 -1.49 -11.88
CA ALA A 268 18.61 -2.89 -11.59
C ALA A 268 19.60 -3.85 -12.30
N ASN A 269 19.86 -3.65 -13.59
CA ASN A 269 20.81 -4.46 -14.36
C ASN A 269 22.25 -4.33 -13.83
N LYS A 270 22.70 -3.12 -13.49
CA LYS A 270 24.05 -2.86 -12.95
C LYS A 270 24.28 -3.61 -11.64
N HIS A 271 23.25 -3.67 -10.80
CA HIS A 271 23.29 -4.32 -9.48
C HIS A 271 22.77 -5.77 -9.51
N GLN A 272 22.48 -6.32 -10.71
CA GLN A 272 22.00 -7.69 -10.90
C GLN A 272 20.69 -8.02 -10.17
N ILE A 273 19.84 -7.02 -9.94
CA ILE A 273 18.55 -7.17 -9.27
C ILE A 273 17.53 -7.69 -10.29
N PRO A 274 16.88 -8.84 -10.03
CA PRO A 274 15.85 -9.37 -10.92
C PRO A 274 14.62 -8.46 -10.92
N TYR A 275 13.95 -8.33 -12.06
CA TYR A 275 12.70 -7.59 -12.16
C TYR A 275 11.81 -8.12 -13.29
N GLN A 276 10.52 -7.81 -13.20
CA GLN A 276 9.51 -8.13 -14.19
C GLN A 276 9.03 -6.83 -14.85
N ASN A 277 8.84 -6.80 -16.17
CA ASN A 277 8.23 -5.64 -16.82
C ASN A 277 6.72 -5.90 -16.87
N ASP A 278 5.93 -5.04 -16.24
CA ASP A 278 4.47 -5.22 -16.16
C ASP A 278 3.70 -4.01 -16.70
N MET A 279 2.43 -4.24 -17.02
CA MET A 279 1.46 -3.22 -17.41
C MET A 279 0.10 -3.58 -16.79
N LEU A 280 -0.55 -2.61 -16.17
CA LEU A 280 -1.87 -2.77 -15.57
C LEU A 280 -2.93 -2.22 -16.53
N SER A 281 -3.85 -3.08 -16.99
CA SER A 281 -4.95 -2.69 -17.87
C SER A 281 -6.09 -1.97 -17.14
N GLY A 282 -6.14 -2.08 -15.81
CA GLY A 282 -7.06 -1.40 -14.91
C GLY A 282 -6.39 -1.15 -13.57
N GLY A 283 -7.09 -0.49 -12.65
CA GLY A 283 -6.49 0.03 -11.42
C GLY A 283 -5.71 1.33 -11.66
N GLY A 284 -5.41 2.01 -10.57
CA GLY A 284 -4.53 3.16 -10.49
C GLY A 284 -3.64 2.98 -9.27
N THR A 285 -2.66 3.86 -9.11
CA THR A 285 -1.76 3.85 -7.95
C THR A 285 -1.53 5.28 -7.52
N ASP A 286 -0.93 5.47 -6.35
CA ASP A 286 -0.56 6.78 -5.82
C ASP A 286 0.28 7.64 -6.79
N ALA A 287 1.10 7.03 -7.65
CA ALA A 287 1.84 7.74 -8.69
C ALA A 287 0.93 8.47 -9.68
N GLY A 288 -0.29 7.97 -9.89
CA GLY A 288 -1.34 8.58 -10.70
C GLY A 288 -1.74 9.97 -10.25
N GLN A 289 -1.81 10.23 -8.94
CA GLN A 289 -2.04 11.59 -8.42
C GLN A 289 -0.74 12.37 -8.24
N ALA A 290 0.34 11.70 -7.84
CA ALA A 290 1.60 12.37 -7.56
C ALA A 290 2.21 13.04 -8.80
N HIS A 291 2.20 12.36 -9.95
CA HIS A 291 2.83 12.87 -11.18
C HIS A 291 2.15 14.12 -11.76
N LEU A 292 0.90 14.40 -11.40
CA LEU A 292 0.13 15.56 -11.87
C LEU A 292 0.35 16.82 -11.01
N GLN A 293 0.99 16.68 -9.85
CA GLN A 293 1.14 17.80 -8.92
C GLN A 293 2.13 18.85 -9.45
N LYS A 294 1.82 20.11 -9.16
CA LYS A 294 2.77 21.25 -9.23
C LYS A 294 3.47 21.43 -10.58
N GLY A 295 2.74 21.15 -11.67
CA GLY A 295 3.25 21.29 -13.04
C GLY A 295 3.86 20.02 -13.63
N GLY A 296 3.81 18.91 -12.90
CA GLY A 296 4.22 17.59 -13.35
C GLY A 296 5.47 17.10 -12.61
N ARG A 297 5.39 15.92 -12.01
CA ARG A 297 6.52 15.26 -11.32
C ARG A 297 6.96 14.03 -12.09
N LEU A 298 8.27 13.76 -12.10
CA LEU A 298 8.75 12.45 -12.54
C LEU A 298 8.19 11.41 -11.57
N ALA A 299 7.52 10.39 -12.08
CA ALA A 299 6.98 9.34 -11.23
C ALA A 299 7.03 7.98 -11.92
N MET A 300 7.15 6.94 -11.11
CA MET A 300 7.10 5.54 -11.55
C MET A 300 6.54 4.66 -10.43
N VAL A 301 5.79 3.63 -10.81
CA VAL A 301 5.36 2.58 -9.89
C VAL A 301 6.39 1.46 -9.90
N LEU A 302 6.81 1.05 -8.70
CA LEU A 302 7.62 -0.14 -8.46
C LEU A 302 6.75 -1.15 -7.72
N GLY A 303 6.25 -2.14 -8.46
CA GLY A 303 5.24 -3.06 -7.97
C GLY A 303 5.82 -4.27 -7.23
N ILE A 304 5.05 -4.81 -6.30
CA ILE A 304 5.28 -6.09 -5.63
C ILE A 304 4.27 -7.11 -6.20
N PRO A 305 4.72 -8.21 -6.82
CA PRO A 305 3.80 -9.23 -7.31
C PRO A 305 3.12 -9.94 -6.13
N LEU A 306 1.80 -10.08 -6.19
CA LEU A 306 1.01 -10.82 -5.21
C LEU A 306 0.27 -12.01 -5.84
N ARG A 307 -0.05 -13.01 -5.02
CA ARG A 307 -1.17 -13.91 -5.30
C ARG A 307 -2.35 -13.53 -4.42
N TYR A 308 -3.54 -13.51 -5.04
CA TYR A 308 -4.74 -12.90 -4.45
C TYR A 308 -4.52 -11.42 -4.12
N CYS A 309 -5.60 -10.67 -4.00
CA CYS A 309 -5.62 -9.28 -3.56
C CYS A 309 -7.03 -8.94 -3.11
N HIS A 310 -7.20 -7.82 -2.40
CA HIS A 310 -8.51 -7.23 -2.08
C HIS A 310 -9.51 -8.22 -1.46
N GLY A 311 -9.01 -9.04 -0.53
CA GLY A 311 -9.76 -10.05 0.20
C GLY A 311 -9.05 -10.48 1.48
N ALA A 312 -9.57 -11.51 2.14
CA ALA A 312 -9.07 -11.96 3.44
C ALA A 312 -7.59 -12.36 3.47
N TYR A 313 -7.07 -12.87 2.36
CA TYR A 313 -5.68 -13.30 2.25
C TYR A 313 -5.08 -12.87 0.92
N SER A 314 -3.84 -12.40 1.00
CA SER A 314 -2.90 -12.22 -0.11
C SER A 314 -1.58 -12.89 0.26
N MET A 315 -0.80 -13.25 -0.76
CA MET A 315 0.50 -13.89 -0.58
C MET A 315 1.61 -13.12 -1.27
N VAL A 316 2.70 -12.90 -0.54
CA VAL A 316 3.91 -12.22 -1.01
C VAL A 316 5.13 -13.11 -0.82
N HIS A 317 6.15 -12.92 -1.65
CA HIS A 317 7.44 -13.60 -1.53
C HIS A 317 8.49 -12.67 -0.91
N ALA A 318 9.21 -13.15 0.10
CA ALA A 318 10.22 -12.37 0.82
C ALA A 318 11.29 -11.77 -0.11
N ASP A 319 11.81 -12.59 -1.03
CA ASP A 319 12.85 -12.14 -1.96
C ASP A 319 12.37 -10.98 -2.85
N ASP A 320 11.08 -10.89 -3.22
CA ASP A 320 10.60 -9.77 -4.03
C ASP A 320 10.67 -8.46 -3.24
N LEU A 321 10.37 -8.50 -1.93
CA LEU A 321 10.47 -7.35 -1.02
C LEU A 321 11.93 -6.95 -0.81
N ASP A 322 12.80 -7.92 -0.51
CA ASP A 322 14.22 -7.66 -0.25
C ASP A 322 14.90 -7.08 -1.51
N HIS A 323 14.61 -7.61 -2.72
CA HIS A 323 15.12 -7.04 -3.97
C HIS A 323 14.60 -5.63 -4.26
N LEU A 324 13.34 -5.33 -3.89
CA LEU A 324 12.79 -3.99 -4.09
C LEU A 324 13.42 -2.96 -3.14
N VAL A 325 13.66 -3.34 -1.88
CA VAL A 325 14.43 -2.54 -0.92
C VAL A 325 15.83 -2.25 -1.47
N GLU A 326 16.53 -3.27 -1.98
CA GLU A 326 17.86 -3.11 -2.59
C GLU A 326 17.84 -2.14 -3.77
N LEU A 327 16.85 -2.28 -4.67
CA LEU A 327 16.69 -1.40 -5.82
C LEU A 327 16.46 0.05 -5.40
N LEU A 328 15.57 0.28 -4.44
CA LEU A 328 15.29 1.62 -3.92
C LEU A 328 16.54 2.24 -3.28
N VAL A 329 17.26 1.51 -2.43
CA VAL A 329 18.52 2.02 -1.83
C VAL A 329 19.48 2.54 -2.90
N HIS A 330 19.65 1.81 -4.01
CA HIS A 330 20.50 2.27 -5.12
C HIS A 330 19.92 3.48 -5.88
N LEU A 331 18.61 3.52 -6.11
CA LEU A 331 17.95 4.64 -6.79
C LEU A 331 18.05 5.95 -6.01
N LEU A 332 18.00 5.89 -4.68
CA LEU A 332 18.01 7.08 -3.81
C LEU A 332 19.41 7.68 -3.62
N GLN A 333 20.46 6.89 -3.81
CA GLN A 333 21.85 7.35 -3.75
C GLN A 333 22.36 7.97 -5.06
N SER A 334 21.48 8.05 -6.06
CA SER A 334 21.82 8.48 -7.41
C SER A 334 22.03 9.98 -7.53
N ASP A 335 22.85 10.39 -8.51
CA ASP A 335 23.16 11.82 -8.75
C ASP A 335 21.92 12.58 -9.25
N ALA A 336 21.63 13.72 -8.62
CA ALA A 336 20.53 14.61 -8.99
C ALA A 336 20.53 14.99 -10.48
N LYS A 337 21.71 15.08 -11.11
CA LYS A 337 21.87 15.41 -12.52
C LYS A 337 21.20 14.39 -13.44
N GLU A 338 21.23 13.10 -13.08
CA GLU A 338 20.60 12.03 -13.87
C GLU A 338 19.11 12.31 -14.06
N TYR A 339 18.40 12.66 -12.98
CA TYR A 339 16.96 12.94 -13.00
C TYR A 339 16.63 14.25 -13.70
N ARG A 340 17.41 15.33 -13.46
CA ARG A 340 17.18 16.63 -14.10
C ARG A 340 17.26 16.53 -15.62
N ASN A 341 18.24 15.79 -16.14
CA ASN A 341 18.40 15.55 -17.59
C ASN A 341 17.20 14.84 -18.22
N MET A 342 16.41 14.05 -17.46
CA MET A 342 15.23 13.34 -17.99
C MET A 342 14.08 14.29 -18.35
N THR A 343 14.12 15.52 -17.85
CA THR A 343 13.12 16.57 -18.08
C THR A 343 13.64 17.69 -18.99
N ASP A 344 14.89 17.61 -19.43
CA ASP A 344 15.46 18.54 -20.41
C ASP A 344 15.13 18.10 -21.84
N TYR A 345 13.88 18.35 -22.24
CA TYR A 345 13.39 17.95 -23.57
C TYR A 345 13.99 18.76 -24.72
N LEU A 346 14.57 19.94 -24.43
CA LEU A 346 15.06 20.88 -25.45
C LEU A 346 16.58 21.13 -25.38
N GLY A 347 17.29 20.61 -24.38
CA GLY A 347 18.76 20.64 -24.29
C GLY A 347 19.34 21.94 -23.72
N GLY A 348 18.71 22.58 -22.73
CA GLY A 348 19.03 23.96 -22.35
C GLY A 348 18.84 24.36 -20.88
N LYS A 349 18.88 23.43 -19.93
CA LYS A 349 18.88 23.74 -18.49
C LYS A 349 20.20 23.44 -17.80
#